data_AF-A0A2N4X7N0-F1
#
_entry.id   AF-A0A2N4X7N0-F1
#
_cell.length_a   1.000
_cell.length_b   1.000
_cell.length_c   1.000
_cell.angle_alpha   90.00
_cell.angle_beta   90.00
_cell.angle_gamma   90.00
#
_symmetry.space_group_name_H-M   'P 1'
#
loop_
_entity.id
_entity.type
_entity.pdbx_description
1 polymer ?
#
loop_
_entity_poly.entity_id
_entity_poly.type
_entity_poly.pdbx_seq_one_letter_code
_entity_poly.pdbx_strand_id
1 'polypeptide(L)'
;MRTVFVLVAIFISTLSWGQKLKIAPVIGLHMSTVNYSDDFKEALDLALSADNKIKYKPVVSGSFGIWGDYTFSDKIGFRSGLLVNMRGNNIKLKFDDVNVSIKQRYTYLEIPLLVTYQLGDKPFKLLAGPTIGFALSARQKVKGSIEDGDNGGTASASESHKLSIGNDPNEDDIRPIDIGINLGVAKTISLSENPLELSFSVVPSISKHTTQTDLSSDYFGRHFSLGFKLAYFFSIK
;
A
#
# COMPACT_ATOMS: atom_id res chain seq x y z
N MET A 1 13.92 25.21 6.35
CA MET A 1 15.00 24.26 6.72
C MET A 1 15.45 24.35 8.17
N ARG A 2 15.48 25.51 8.83
CA ARG A 2 15.93 25.63 10.23
C ARG A 2 15.04 24.90 11.26
N THR A 3 13.73 24.82 11.04
CA THR A 3 12.78 24.15 11.96
C THR A 3 12.89 22.62 11.94
N VAL A 4 13.26 22.03 10.79
CA VAL A 4 13.47 20.57 10.66
C VAL A 4 14.72 20.14 11.42
N PHE A 5 15.78 20.96 11.41
CA PHE A 5 17.02 20.69 12.14
C PHE A 5 16.84 20.74 13.67
N VAL A 6 15.97 21.63 14.16
CA VAL A 6 15.67 21.74 15.60
C VAL A 6 14.86 20.54 16.10
N LEU A 7 13.90 20.03 15.31
CA LEU A 7 13.16 18.81 15.66
C LEU A 7 14.06 17.56 15.66
N VAL A 8 14.99 17.45 14.71
CA VAL A 8 15.99 16.37 14.69
C VAL A 8 16.93 16.47 15.90
N ALA A 9 17.36 17.67 16.30
CA ALA A 9 18.24 17.87 17.45
C ALA A 9 17.55 17.57 18.80
N ILE A 10 16.27 17.89 18.95
CA ILE A 10 15.47 17.57 20.15
C ILE A 10 15.24 16.05 20.27
N PHE A 11 15.12 15.34 19.14
CA PHE A 11 14.99 13.88 19.14
C PHE A 11 16.28 13.17 19.59
N ILE A 12 17.45 13.81 19.40
CA ILE A 12 18.75 13.23 19.75
C ILE A 12 19.06 13.42 21.26
N SER A 13 18.58 14.49 21.90
CA SER A 13 18.96 14.81 23.28
C SER A 13 18.21 14.04 24.38
N THR A 14 17.13 13.32 24.05
CA THR A 14 16.38 12.51 25.04
C THR A 14 16.84 11.05 25.15
N LEU A 15 17.88 10.64 24.42
CA LEU A 15 18.38 9.25 24.35
C LEU A 15 19.13 8.76 25.60
N SER A 16 19.18 9.53 26.69
CA SER A 16 20.15 9.28 27.77
C SER A 16 19.79 8.20 28.78
N TRP A 17 18.61 7.56 28.76
CA TRP A 17 18.30 6.43 29.65
C TRP A 17 17.61 5.26 28.93
N GLY A 18 18.35 4.16 28.69
CA GLY A 18 17.81 2.81 28.40
C GLY A 18 17.19 2.56 27.01
N GLN A 19 17.06 3.57 26.17
CA GLN A 19 16.39 3.47 24.87
C GLN A 19 17.30 2.86 23.83
N LYS A 20 16.80 1.83 23.12
CA LYS A 20 17.53 1.16 22.03
C LYS A 20 16.93 1.61 20.70
N LEU A 21 17.70 2.39 19.95
CA LEU A 21 17.39 2.73 18.57
C LEU A 21 17.97 1.66 17.64
N LYS A 22 17.13 1.14 16.76
CA LYS A 22 17.54 0.20 15.71
C LYS A 22 17.11 0.73 14.35
N ILE A 23 17.91 0.46 13.34
CA ILE A 23 17.55 0.72 11.94
C ILE A 23 17.52 -0.60 11.18
N ALA A 24 16.64 -0.72 10.19
CA ALA A 24 16.56 -1.90 9.35
C ALA A 24 16.30 -1.55 7.89
N PRO A 25 17.08 -2.03 6.93
CA PRO A 25 16.57 -2.22 5.58
C PRO A 25 15.39 -3.20 5.62
N VAL A 26 14.40 -2.92 4.79
CA VAL A 26 13.15 -3.67 4.71
C VAL A 26 12.87 -3.99 3.26
N ILE A 27 12.49 -5.24 3.00
CA ILE A 27 11.91 -5.68 1.73
C ILE A 27 10.60 -6.38 2.00
N GLY A 28 9.66 -6.32 1.08
CA GLY A 28 8.37 -6.96 1.27
C GLY A 28 7.63 -7.25 -0.01
N LEU A 29 6.67 -8.14 0.11
CA LEU A 29 5.70 -8.47 -0.91
C LEU A 29 4.31 -8.22 -0.34
N HIS A 30 3.44 -7.63 -1.14
CA HIS A 30 2.07 -7.39 -0.74
C HIS A 30 1.11 -7.61 -1.89
N MET A 31 -0.09 -7.99 -1.51
CA MET A 31 -1.24 -8.19 -2.35
C MET A 31 -2.20 -7.05 -2.06
N SER A 32 -2.52 -6.24 -3.08
CA SER A 32 -3.37 -5.06 -2.93
C SER A 32 -4.55 -5.09 -3.89
N THR A 33 -5.65 -4.49 -3.49
CA THR A 33 -6.82 -4.23 -4.33
C THR A 33 -7.41 -2.87 -3.97
N VAL A 34 -8.38 -2.42 -4.76
CA VAL A 34 -9.15 -1.21 -4.48
C VAL A 34 -10.58 -1.63 -4.20
N ASN A 35 -11.06 -1.28 -3.01
CA ASN A 35 -12.45 -1.39 -2.63
C ASN A 35 -13.19 -0.16 -3.15
N TYR A 36 -13.94 -0.33 -4.22
CA TYR A 36 -14.83 0.70 -4.75
C TYR A 36 -16.13 0.76 -3.94
N SER A 37 -16.72 1.94 -3.87
CA SER A 37 -18.07 2.17 -3.33
C SER A 37 -19.12 1.42 -4.15
N ASP A 38 -20.30 1.23 -3.55
CA ASP A 38 -21.38 0.50 -4.23
C ASP A 38 -21.94 1.31 -5.39
N ASP A 39 -22.09 2.64 -5.25
CA ASP A 39 -22.49 3.53 -6.35
C ASP A 39 -21.53 3.50 -7.55
N PHE A 40 -20.22 3.39 -7.29
CA PHE A 40 -19.24 3.21 -8.36
C PHE A 40 -19.44 1.87 -9.07
N LYS A 41 -19.67 0.79 -8.32
CA LYS A 41 -19.91 -0.54 -8.91
C LYS A 41 -21.22 -0.55 -9.69
N GLU A 42 -22.28 0.05 -9.15
CA GLU A 42 -23.59 0.14 -9.79
C GLU A 42 -23.52 0.96 -11.08
N ALA A 43 -22.86 2.13 -11.05
CA ALA A 43 -22.64 2.92 -12.26
C ALA A 43 -21.84 2.15 -13.32
N LEU A 44 -20.84 1.37 -12.89
CA LEU A 44 -20.08 0.51 -13.78
C LEU A 44 -20.93 -0.64 -14.34
N ASP A 45 -21.78 -1.27 -13.53
CA ASP A 45 -22.69 -2.33 -13.95
C ASP A 45 -23.76 -1.80 -14.94
N LEU A 46 -24.31 -0.61 -14.67
CA LEU A 46 -25.25 0.09 -15.55
C LEU A 46 -24.61 0.45 -16.89
N ALA A 47 -23.39 1.00 -16.87
CA ALA A 47 -22.66 1.35 -18.08
C ALA A 47 -22.31 0.12 -18.93
N LEU A 48 -22.21 -1.05 -18.31
CA LEU A 48 -21.74 -2.27 -18.95
C LEU A 48 -22.84 -3.27 -19.30
N SER A 49 -24.12 -2.99 -19.03
CA SER A 49 -25.27 -3.90 -19.23
C SER A 49 -25.23 -5.17 -18.36
N ALA A 50 -26.39 -5.54 -17.80
CA ALA A 50 -26.53 -6.43 -16.63
C ALA A 50 -25.98 -7.87 -16.75
N ASP A 51 -25.74 -8.38 -17.97
CA ASP A 51 -25.24 -9.75 -18.17
C ASP A 51 -23.72 -9.90 -18.05
N ASN A 52 -22.98 -8.79 -17.93
CA ASN A 52 -21.53 -8.79 -17.95
C ASN A 52 -20.90 -9.00 -16.57
N LYS A 53 -19.90 -9.89 -16.49
CA LYS A 53 -19.25 -10.28 -15.22
C LYS A 53 -18.04 -9.41 -14.92
N ILE A 54 -18.18 -8.45 -14.01
CA ILE A 54 -17.06 -7.66 -13.48
C ILE A 54 -16.34 -8.44 -12.37
N LYS A 55 -15.01 -8.59 -12.49
CA LYS A 55 -14.18 -9.23 -11.47
C LYS A 55 -13.04 -8.31 -11.02
N TYR A 56 -13.05 -7.97 -9.74
CA TYR A 56 -11.94 -7.27 -9.08
C TYR A 56 -10.92 -8.29 -8.59
N LYS A 57 -9.68 -8.18 -9.06
CA LYS A 57 -8.59 -9.08 -8.68
C LYS A 57 -7.47 -8.29 -8.03
N PRO A 58 -6.90 -8.83 -6.93
CA PRO A 58 -5.76 -8.18 -6.32
C PRO A 58 -4.52 -8.27 -7.20
N VAL A 59 -3.59 -7.35 -6.97
CA VAL A 59 -2.28 -7.27 -7.62
C VAL A 59 -1.20 -7.55 -6.58
N VAL A 60 -0.33 -8.50 -6.89
CA VAL A 60 0.90 -8.76 -6.12
C VAL A 60 2.00 -7.82 -6.58
N SER A 61 2.72 -7.27 -5.61
CA SER A 61 3.69 -6.20 -5.80
C SER A 61 4.71 -6.17 -4.67
N GLY A 62 5.82 -5.46 -4.91
CA GLY A 62 6.93 -5.36 -3.96
C GLY A 62 6.94 -4.04 -3.21
N SER A 63 7.58 -4.07 -2.04
CA SER A 63 7.93 -2.89 -1.25
C SER A 63 9.38 -2.99 -0.79
N PHE A 64 10.05 -1.85 -0.64
CA PHE A 64 11.39 -1.78 -0.06
C PHE A 64 11.59 -0.45 0.65
N GLY A 65 12.53 -0.38 1.58
CA GLY A 65 12.89 0.86 2.24
C GLY A 65 13.63 0.64 3.53
N ILE A 66 13.44 1.57 4.47
CA ILE A 66 14.12 1.57 5.76
C ILE A 66 13.13 1.79 6.89
N TRP A 67 13.37 1.13 8.03
CA TRP A 67 12.69 1.37 9.30
C TRP A 67 13.67 1.88 10.34
N GLY A 68 13.18 2.76 11.21
CA GLY A 68 13.72 3.05 12.53
C GLY A 68 12.77 2.49 13.59
N ASP A 69 13.29 1.74 14.53
CA ASP A 69 12.56 1.14 15.65
C ASP A 69 13.15 1.67 16.95
N TYR A 70 12.28 2.23 17.77
CA TYR A 70 12.59 2.87 19.02
C TYR A 70 11.83 2.19 20.14
N THR A 71 12.56 1.57 21.06
CA THR A 71 11.95 0.84 22.18
C THR A 71 11.87 1.74 23.41
N PHE A 72 10.66 2.06 23.88
CA PHE A 72 10.45 2.87 25.10
C PHE A 72 10.59 2.05 26.38
N SER A 73 10.16 0.80 26.33
CA SER A 73 10.17 -0.17 27.44
C SER A 73 10.33 -1.58 26.89
N ASP A 74 10.50 -2.57 27.75
CA ASP A 74 10.65 -3.98 27.32
C ASP A 74 9.47 -4.50 26.47
N LYS A 75 8.30 -3.85 26.56
CA LYS A 75 7.08 -4.26 25.86
C LYS A 75 6.62 -3.30 24.79
N ILE A 76 6.85 -2.00 24.91
CA ILE A 76 6.27 -1.00 24.02
C ILE A 76 7.38 -0.27 23.28
N GLY A 77 7.20 -0.15 21.97
CA GLY A 77 8.05 0.65 21.09
C GLY A 77 7.25 1.47 20.09
N PHE A 78 7.99 2.25 19.32
CA PHE A 78 7.51 3.01 18.18
C PHE A 78 8.40 2.69 16.99
N ARG A 79 7.78 2.49 15.83
CA ARG A 79 8.46 2.21 14.59
C ARG A 79 7.98 3.15 13.51
N SER A 80 8.92 3.80 12.84
CA SER A 80 8.64 4.59 11.66
C SER A 80 9.68 4.32 10.58
N GLY A 81 9.55 4.95 9.43
CA GLY A 81 10.51 4.77 8.35
C GLY A 81 10.03 5.35 7.03
N LEU A 82 10.71 4.93 5.98
CA LEU A 82 10.42 5.35 4.61
C LEU A 82 10.38 4.11 3.73
N LEU A 83 9.22 3.84 3.13
CA LEU A 83 8.99 2.66 2.30
C LEU A 83 8.50 3.09 0.92
N VAL A 84 9.13 2.61 -0.15
CA VAL A 84 8.53 2.64 -1.48
C VAL A 84 7.62 1.42 -1.61
N ASN A 85 6.34 1.66 -1.83
CA ASN A 85 5.32 0.64 -1.87
C ASN A 85 4.55 0.71 -3.20
N MET A 86 4.60 -0.35 -3.99
CA MET A 86 3.89 -0.41 -5.27
C MET A 86 2.52 -1.06 -5.06
N ARG A 87 1.39 -0.36 -5.15
CA ARG A 87 0.05 -0.96 -5.01
C ARG A 87 -0.65 -1.10 -6.36
N GLY A 88 -1.80 -1.76 -6.40
CA GLY A 88 -2.57 -1.83 -7.63
C GLY A 88 -3.91 -2.52 -7.51
N ASN A 89 -4.62 -2.53 -8.62
CA ASN A 89 -5.85 -3.29 -8.79
C ASN A 89 -5.93 -3.82 -10.21
N ASN A 90 -6.67 -4.91 -10.41
CA ASN A 90 -6.95 -5.45 -11.73
C ASN A 90 -8.44 -5.71 -11.89
N ILE A 91 -9.08 -4.94 -12.74
CA ILE A 91 -10.49 -5.09 -13.10
C ILE A 91 -10.54 -5.93 -14.38
N LYS A 92 -11.26 -7.04 -14.35
CA LYS A 92 -11.53 -7.86 -15.54
C LYS A 92 -13.00 -7.73 -15.90
N LEU A 93 -13.25 -7.41 -17.15
CA LEU A 93 -14.55 -7.31 -17.77
C LEU A 93 -14.63 -8.38 -18.87
N LYS A 94 -15.80 -9.03 -18.98
CA LYS A 94 -16.11 -9.98 -20.04
C LYS A 94 -17.40 -9.54 -20.68
N PHE A 95 -17.37 -9.36 -22.00
CA PHE A 95 -18.49 -9.01 -22.88
C PHE A 95 -18.52 -10.03 -24.01
N ASP A 96 -19.43 -11.00 -23.98
CA ASP A 96 -19.49 -12.08 -24.96
C ASP A 96 -18.08 -12.68 -25.24
N ASP A 97 -17.56 -12.52 -26.45
CA ASP A 97 -16.24 -13.00 -26.90
C ASP A 97 -15.07 -12.02 -26.65
N VAL A 98 -15.36 -10.86 -26.03
CA VAL A 98 -14.40 -9.80 -25.73
C VAL A 98 -14.03 -9.79 -24.24
N ASN A 99 -12.75 -10.00 -23.97
CA ASN A 99 -12.16 -9.90 -22.64
C ASN A 99 -11.39 -8.58 -22.50
N VAL A 100 -11.74 -7.76 -21.51
CA VAL A 100 -11.00 -6.53 -21.20
C VAL A 100 -10.40 -6.63 -19.79
N SER A 101 -9.11 -6.30 -19.65
CA SER A 101 -8.40 -6.25 -18.37
C SER A 101 -7.79 -4.88 -18.18
N ILE A 102 -8.24 -4.17 -17.15
CA ILE A 102 -7.75 -2.85 -16.74
C ILE A 102 -6.90 -3.05 -15.48
N LYS A 103 -5.59 -2.92 -15.62
CA LYS A 103 -4.63 -3.05 -14.53
C LYS A 103 -4.08 -1.69 -14.15
N GLN A 104 -4.40 -1.24 -12.94
CA GLN A 104 -3.86 -0.01 -12.37
C GLN A 104 -2.71 -0.34 -11.43
N ARG A 105 -1.63 0.43 -11.52
CA ARG A 105 -0.45 0.34 -10.66
C ARG A 105 -0.11 1.72 -10.12
N TYR A 106 0.06 1.78 -8.82
CA TYR A 106 0.37 2.96 -8.05
C TYR A 106 1.69 2.75 -7.33
N THR A 107 2.54 3.76 -7.25
CA THR A 107 3.75 3.73 -6.44
C THR A 107 3.64 4.83 -5.42
N TYR A 108 3.73 4.47 -4.14
CA TYR A 108 3.66 5.40 -3.02
C TYR A 108 4.98 5.41 -2.25
N LEU A 109 5.36 6.59 -1.77
CA LEU A 109 6.32 6.75 -0.69
C LEU A 109 5.56 6.77 0.63
N GLU A 110 5.71 5.73 1.43
CA GLU A 110 4.98 5.54 2.67
C GLU A 110 5.83 5.86 3.90
N ILE A 111 5.22 6.58 4.82
CA ILE A 111 5.71 6.85 6.17
C ILE A 111 4.78 6.12 7.15
N PRO A 112 5.13 4.90 7.58
CA PRO A 112 4.41 4.22 8.65
C PRO A 112 4.73 4.87 10.00
N LEU A 113 3.74 4.99 10.88
CA LEU A 113 3.87 5.46 12.26
C LEU A 113 3.23 4.40 13.15
N LEU A 114 4.01 3.39 13.55
CA LEU A 114 3.51 2.18 14.19
C LEU A 114 3.89 2.16 15.67
N VAL A 115 2.93 1.92 16.53
CA VAL A 115 3.19 1.41 17.88
C VAL A 115 3.49 -0.07 17.79
N THR A 116 4.52 -0.51 18.50
CA THR A 116 4.91 -1.92 18.59
C THR A 116 4.66 -2.42 20.01
N TYR A 117 4.12 -3.64 20.13
CA TYR A 117 3.86 -4.28 21.42
C TYR A 117 4.41 -5.71 21.46
N GLN A 118 5.39 -5.98 22.31
CA GLN A 118 5.98 -7.29 22.51
C GLN A 118 5.05 -8.19 23.33
N LEU A 119 4.76 -9.39 22.81
CA LEU A 119 3.89 -10.37 23.48
C LEU A 119 4.68 -11.20 24.52
N GLY A 120 4.95 -10.57 25.67
CA GLY A 120 5.72 -11.19 26.77
C GLY A 120 7.15 -11.53 26.34
N ASP A 121 7.68 -12.65 26.82
CA ASP A 121 9.04 -13.09 26.46
C ASP A 121 9.10 -13.84 25.11
N LYS A 122 7.97 -13.93 24.39
CA LYS A 122 7.89 -14.62 23.10
C LYS A 122 8.48 -13.73 22.01
N PRO A 123 8.99 -14.29 20.90
CA PRO A 123 9.53 -13.52 19.78
C PRO A 123 8.48 -12.74 18.96
N PHE A 124 7.22 -12.67 19.41
CA PHE A 124 6.13 -12.06 18.66
C PHE A 124 5.85 -10.63 19.11
N LYS A 125 5.54 -9.78 18.13
CA LYS A 125 5.12 -8.38 18.31
C LYS A 125 3.82 -8.11 17.59
N LEU A 126 2.99 -7.26 18.16
CA LEU A 126 1.91 -6.59 17.47
C LEU A 126 2.40 -5.25 16.92
N LEU A 127 1.90 -4.87 15.76
CA LEU A 127 2.17 -3.62 15.07
C LEU A 127 0.84 -2.93 14.80
N ALA A 128 0.69 -1.67 15.18
CA ALA A 128 -0.53 -0.93 14.91
C ALA A 128 -0.25 0.56 14.73
N GLY A 129 -0.83 1.19 13.71
CA GLY A 129 -0.78 2.65 13.58
C GLY A 129 -1.04 3.16 12.17
N PRO A 130 -1.12 4.48 11.98
CA PRO A 130 -1.37 5.05 10.68
C PRO A 130 -0.18 4.88 9.73
N THR A 131 -0.49 4.87 8.44
CA THR A 131 0.49 4.95 7.35
C THR A 131 0.07 6.09 6.43
N ILE A 132 1.01 6.97 6.13
CA ILE A 132 0.79 8.10 5.20
C ILE A 132 1.60 7.80 3.93
N GLY A 133 0.91 7.66 2.80
CA GLY A 133 1.47 7.42 1.49
C GLY A 133 1.41 8.68 0.62
N PHE A 134 2.52 9.01 -0.04
CA PHE A 134 2.61 10.06 -1.06
C PHE A 134 2.75 9.41 -2.43
N ALA A 135 1.81 9.67 -3.33
CA ALA A 135 1.81 9.09 -4.67
C ALA A 135 3.01 9.62 -5.48
N LEU A 136 3.87 8.72 -5.95
CA LEU A 136 5.03 9.02 -6.80
C LEU A 136 4.72 8.77 -8.28
N SER A 137 3.92 7.73 -8.57
CA SER A 137 3.53 7.41 -9.95
C SER A 137 2.24 6.63 -9.98
N ALA A 138 1.44 6.84 -11.02
CA ALA A 138 0.26 6.05 -11.31
C ALA A 138 0.21 5.71 -12.80
N ARG A 139 -0.11 4.45 -13.12
CA ARG A 139 -0.19 3.95 -14.49
C ARG A 139 -1.37 3.00 -14.63
N GLN A 140 -2.09 3.12 -15.72
CA GLN A 140 -3.16 2.23 -16.12
C GLN A 140 -2.76 1.48 -17.38
N LYS A 141 -2.88 0.15 -17.36
CA LYS A 141 -2.69 -0.71 -18.53
C LYS A 141 -4.00 -1.35 -18.90
N VAL A 142 -4.50 -1.06 -20.09
CA VAL A 142 -5.69 -1.68 -20.66
C VAL A 142 -5.24 -2.77 -21.63
N LYS A 143 -5.87 -3.94 -21.53
CA LYS A 143 -5.67 -5.08 -22.44
C LYS A 143 -7.04 -5.55 -22.92
N GLY A 144 -7.23 -5.60 -24.23
CA GLY A 144 -8.40 -6.22 -24.86
C GLY A 144 -7.97 -7.49 -25.57
N SER A 145 -8.78 -8.54 -25.52
CA SER A 145 -8.61 -9.73 -26.36
C SER A 145 -9.96 -10.24 -26.85
N ILE A 146 -10.03 -10.63 -28.11
CA ILE A 146 -11.22 -11.19 -28.76
C ILE A 146 -10.92 -12.65 -29.09
N GLU A 147 -11.78 -13.56 -28.64
CA GLU A 147 -11.73 -14.96 -29.02
C GLU A 147 -12.49 -15.13 -30.34
N ASP A 148 -11.81 -15.56 -31.39
CA ASP A 148 -12.41 -15.78 -32.71
C ASP A 148 -13.03 -17.18 -32.76
N GLY A 149 -14.37 -17.24 -32.74
CA GLY A 149 -15.16 -18.46 -32.58
C GLY A 149 -14.98 -19.49 -33.70
N ASP A 150 -14.56 -19.08 -34.89
CA ASP A 150 -14.49 -19.96 -36.06
C ASP A 150 -13.09 -20.58 -36.32
N ASN A 151 -12.00 -19.98 -35.79
CA ASN A 151 -10.63 -20.45 -36.05
C ASN A 151 -9.78 -20.68 -34.79
N GLY A 152 -10.32 -20.46 -33.59
CA GLY A 152 -9.58 -20.62 -32.32
C GLY A 152 -8.43 -19.62 -32.14
N GLY A 153 -8.40 -18.56 -32.94
CA GLY A 153 -7.43 -17.47 -32.83
C GLY A 153 -7.82 -16.50 -31.71
N THR A 154 -6.82 -15.91 -31.05
CA THR A 154 -7.05 -14.80 -30.11
C THR A 154 -6.30 -13.57 -30.58
N ALA A 155 -7.03 -12.53 -31.00
CA ALA A 155 -6.45 -11.22 -31.25
C ALA A 155 -6.33 -10.46 -29.92
N SER A 156 -5.20 -9.80 -29.65
CA SER A 156 -5.04 -9.00 -28.44
C SER A 156 -4.36 -7.67 -28.69
N ALA A 157 -4.81 -6.63 -27.98
CA ALA A 157 -4.25 -5.29 -27.99
C ALA A 157 -3.97 -4.82 -26.57
N SER A 158 -2.94 -4.00 -26.39
CA SER A 158 -2.61 -3.44 -25.09
C SER A 158 -2.15 -2.00 -25.20
N GLU A 159 -2.69 -1.16 -24.33
CA GLU A 159 -2.33 0.25 -24.21
C GLU A 159 -1.95 0.57 -22.76
N SER A 160 -1.05 1.54 -22.56
CA SER A 160 -0.60 1.95 -21.24
C SER A 160 -0.60 3.46 -21.14
N HIS A 161 -1.34 3.98 -20.15
CA HIS A 161 -1.51 5.40 -19.89
C HIS A 161 -0.92 5.76 -18.53
N LYS A 162 -0.30 6.93 -18.43
CA LYS A 162 0.09 7.52 -17.14
C LYS A 162 -1.14 8.24 -16.59
N LEU A 163 -1.45 7.99 -15.32
CA LEU A 163 -2.53 8.68 -14.63
C LEU A 163 -1.99 9.97 -13.99
N SER A 164 -2.76 11.04 -14.05
CA SER A 164 -2.44 12.32 -13.41
C SER A 164 -2.62 12.23 -11.88
N ILE A 165 -1.79 12.98 -11.15
CA ILE A 165 -1.74 12.96 -9.68
C ILE A 165 -1.93 14.39 -9.19
N GLY A 166 -3.01 14.64 -8.46
CA GLY A 166 -3.32 15.94 -7.90
C GLY A 166 -4.69 15.99 -7.24
N ASN A 167 -5.26 17.19 -7.11
CA ASN A 167 -6.49 17.42 -6.38
C ASN A 167 -7.60 18.04 -7.25
N ASP A 168 -7.38 18.22 -8.56
CA ASP A 168 -8.42 18.72 -9.46
C ASP A 168 -9.26 17.54 -9.98
N PRO A 169 -10.56 17.45 -9.65
CA PRO A 169 -11.38 16.35 -10.13
C PRO A 169 -11.63 16.32 -11.64
N ASN A 170 -11.33 17.39 -12.37
CA ASN A 170 -11.50 17.45 -13.83
C ASN A 170 -10.25 17.08 -14.61
N GLU A 171 -9.06 17.18 -13.98
CA GLU A 171 -7.76 16.96 -14.64
C GLU A 171 -6.97 15.80 -14.03
N ASP A 172 -7.15 15.54 -12.75
CA ASP A 172 -6.39 14.53 -12.00
C ASP A 172 -7.18 13.24 -11.84
N ASP A 173 -6.51 12.09 -12.00
CA ASP A 173 -7.12 10.77 -11.82
C ASP A 173 -7.06 10.30 -10.36
N ILE A 174 -5.96 10.59 -9.67
CA ILE A 174 -5.70 10.13 -8.31
C ILE A 174 -5.22 11.23 -7.37
N ARG A 175 -5.55 11.08 -6.09
CA ARG A 175 -5.07 11.98 -5.04
C ARG A 175 -3.59 11.73 -4.73
N PRO A 176 -2.84 12.79 -4.36
CA PRO A 176 -1.43 12.68 -4.02
C PRO A 176 -1.19 12.00 -2.67
N ILE A 177 -2.18 11.99 -1.77
CA ILE A 177 -2.04 11.47 -0.41
C ILE A 177 -3.02 10.32 -0.18
N ASP A 178 -2.51 9.23 0.37
CA ASP A 178 -3.29 8.10 0.86
C ASP A 178 -2.96 7.83 2.33
N ILE A 179 -3.96 7.69 3.18
CA ILE A 179 -3.85 7.43 4.61
C ILE A 179 -4.51 6.09 4.86
N GLY A 180 -3.80 5.19 5.53
CA GLY A 180 -4.31 3.90 5.96
C GLY A 180 -3.96 3.57 7.40
N ILE A 181 -4.60 2.52 7.92
CA ILE A 181 -4.30 1.96 9.23
C ILE A 181 -3.60 0.63 9.01
N ASN A 182 -2.38 0.49 9.51
CA ASN A 182 -1.63 -0.74 9.47
C ASN A 182 -1.88 -1.51 10.76
N LEU A 183 -2.32 -2.75 10.64
CA LEU A 183 -2.39 -3.71 11.74
C LEU A 183 -1.58 -4.93 11.33
N GLY A 184 -0.69 -5.39 12.19
CA GLY A 184 0.22 -6.48 11.84
C GLY A 184 0.73 -7.26 13.03
N VAL A 185 1.34 -8.38 12.69
CA VAL A 185 2.08 -9.24 13.61
C VAL A 185 3.48 -9.44 13.06
N ALA A 186 4.46 -9.47 13.94
CA ALA A 186 5.84 -9.72 13.56
C ALA A 186 6.47 -10.78 14.45
N LYS A 187 7.39 -11.56 13.90
CA LYS A 187 8.20 -12.53 14.61
C LYS A 187 9.66 -12.15 14.45
N THR A 188 10.33 -11.93 15.57
CA THR A 188 11.77 -11.71 15.64
C THR A 188 12.51 -13.05 15.68
N ILE A 189 13.50 -13.19 14.82
CA ILE A 189 14.41 -14.33 14.70
C ILE A 189 15.80 -13.78 15.01
N SER A 190 16.38 -14.21 16.13
CA SER A 190 17.73 -13.80 16.52
C SER A 190 18.74 -14.45 15.58
N LEU A 191 19.44 -13.65 14.76
CA LEU A 191 20.48 -14.10 13.85
C LEU A 191 21.82 -13.50 14.31
N SER A 192 22.55 -14.23 15.15
CA SER A 192 23.74 -13.71 15.83
C SER A 192 23.40 -12.45 16.67
N GLU A 193 24.15 -11.35 16.50
CA GLU A 193 23.98 -10.10 17.23
C GLU A 193 22.81 -9.22 16.73
N ASN A 194 22.28 -9.50 15.54
CA ASN A 194 21.28 -8.66 14.86
C ASN A 194 19.97 -9.43 14.62
N PRO A 195 18.81 -8.89 15.03
CA PRO A 195 17.54 -9.58 14.81
C PRO A 195 17.06 -9.44 13.37
N LEU A 196 16.64 -10.56 12.77
CA LEU A 196 15.84 -10.60 11.55
C LEU A 196 14.36 -10.63 11.96
N GLU A 197 13.50 -9.86 11.31
CA GLU A 197 12.07 -9.83 11.62
C GLU A 197 11.24 -10.15 10.38
N LEU A 198 10.33 -11.11 10.53
CA LEU A 198 9.30 -11.41 9.54
C LEU A 198 7.98 -10.83 10.05
N SER A 199 7.31 -10.02 9.23
CA SER A 199 6.03 -9.41 9.59
C SER A 199 4.96 -9.68 8.55
N PHE A 200 3.72 -9.80 9.03
CA PHE A 200 2.50 -9.84 8.23
C PHE A 200 1.61 -8.67 8.64
N SER A 201 0.99 -7.99 7.68
CA SER A 201 0.14 -6.82 7.94
C SER A 201 -1.06 -6.74 7.00
N VAL A 202 -2.16 -6.20 7.54
CA VAL A 202 -3.34 -5.71 6.84
C VAL A 202 -3.31 -4.19 6.88
N VAL A 203 -3.52 -3.55 5.73
CA VAL A 203 -3.53 -2.08 5.60
C VAL A 203 -4.76 -1.63 4.80
N PRO A 204 -5.94 -1.47 5.44
CA PRO A 204 -7.05 -0.73 4.87
C PRO A 204 -6.74 0.77 4.81
N SER A 205 -7.10 1.41 3.69
CA SER A 205 -7.02 2.86 3.52
C SER A 205 -8.31 3.51 4.00
N ILE A 206 -8.17 4.62 4.71
CA ILE A 206 -9.28 5.44 5.21
C ILE A 206 -9.55 6.63 4.28
N SER A 207 -8.53 7.12 3.59
CA SER A 207 -8.68 8.14 2.54
C SER A 207 -9.27 7.55 1.27
N LYS A 208 -10.02 8.39 0.56
CA LYS A 208 -10.50 8.09 -0.78
C LYS A 208 -9.39 8.44 -1.78
N HIS A 209 -8.91 7.48 -2.56
CA HIS A 209 -7.76 7.69 -3.44
C HIS A 209 -8.13 8.32 -4.80
N THR A 210 -9.42 8.33 -5.18
CA THR A 210 -9.93 8.91 -6.42
C THR A 210 -10.31 10.38 -6.23
N THR A 211 -10.02 11.21 -7.22
CA THR A 211 -10.35 12.65 -7.26
C THR A 211 -11.82 12.91 -7.53
N GLN A 212 -12.50 12.02 -8.26
CA GLN A 212 -13.95 12.08 -8.52
C GLN A 212 -14.82 12.20 -7.26
N THR A 213 -14.25 11.90 -6.09
CA THR A 213 -14.91 12.08 -4.80
C THR A 213 -15.23 13.51 -4.43
N ASP A 214 -14.58 14.48 -5.07
CA ASP A 214 -14.89 15.90 -4.93
C ASP A 214 -16.12 16.31 -5.77
N LEU A 215 -16.46 15.55 -6.81
CA LEU A 215 -17.67 15.74 -7.62
C LEU A 215 -18.86 14.96 -7.08
N SER A 216 -18.60 13.74 -6.60
CA SER A 216 -19.61 12.91 -5.94
C SER A 216 -18.97 12.15 -4.79
N SER A 217 -19.38 12.46 -3.56
CA SER A 217 -18.82 11.85 -2.34
C SER A 217 -18.90 10.33 -2.34
N ASP A 218 -19.85 9.79 -3.10
CA ASP A 218 -20.21 8.39 -3.08
C ASP A 218 -19.45 7.58 -4.13
N TYR A 219 -18.65 8.22 -5.00
CA TYR A 219 -17.83 7.58 -6.03
C TYR A 219 -16.37 7.51 -5.60
N PHE A 220 -16.03 6.53 -4.77
CA PHE A 220 -14.68 6.39 -4.22
C PHE A 220 -14.08 5.00 -4.39
N GLY A 221 -12.76 4.96 -4.45
CA GLY A 221 -12.00 3.75 -4.15
C GLY A 221 -11.12 3.92 -2.92
N ARG A 222 -10.91 2.84 -2.17
CA ARG A 222 -9.96 2.77 -1.05
C ARG A 222 -9.02 1.60 -1.25
N HIS A 223 -7.72 1.79 -1.06
CA HIS A 223 -6.81 0.65 -1.12
C HIS A 223 -7.02 -0.29 0.06
N PHE A 224 -6.92 -1.59 -0.21
CA PHE A 224 -6.80 -2.62 0.80
C PHE A 224 -5.58 -3.47 0.46
N SER A 225 -4.67 -3.65 1.41
CA SER A 225 -3.43 -4.41 1.19
C SER A 225 -3.16 -5.44 2.28
N LEU A 226 -2.65 -6.59 1.87
CA LEU A 226 -2.07 -7.63 2.72
C LEU A 226 -0.58 -7.70 2.40
N GLY A 227 0.31 -7.66 3.39
CA GLY A 227 1.75 -7.61 3.14
C GLY A 227 2.57 -8.48 4.06
N PHE A 228 3.59 -9.14 3.49
CA PHE A 228 4.69 -9.78 4.19
C PHE A 228 5.95 -8.92 4.04
N LYS A 229 6.67 -8.67 5.13
CA LYS A 229 7.92 -7.90 5.09
C LYS A 229 9.00 -8.60 5.90
N LEU A 230 10.23 -8.51 5.39
CA LEU A 230 11.46 -8.94 6.04
C LEU A 230 12.28 -7.70 6.38
N ALA A 231 12.71 -7.58 7.64
CA ALA A 231 13.50 -6.48 8.13
C ALA A 231 14.73 -7.01 8.88
N TYR A 232 15.93 -6.51 8.58
CA TYR A 232 17.16 -6.91 9.26
C TYR A 232 17.68 -5.76 10.11
N PHE A 233 17.64 -5.89 11.43
CA PHE A 233 17.89 -4.76 12.34
C PHE A 233 19.35 -4.65 12.75
N PHE A 234 19.88 -3.44 12.67
CA PHE A 234 21.15 -3.01 13.22
C PHE A 234 20.91 -2.13 14.43
N SER A 235 21.62 -2.38 15.53
CA SER A 235 21.59 -1.50 16.69
C SER A 235 22.54 -0.33 16.46
N ILE A 236 22.06 0.90 16.67
CA ILE A 236 22.92 2.09 16.67
C ILE A 236 23.35 2.32 18.13
N LYS A 237 24.66 2.35 18.36
CA LYS A 237 25.23 2.75 19.66
C LYS A 237 25.37 4.27 19.73
#